data_AF-A0A2S7Z5A6-F1
#
_entry.id   AF-A0A2S7Z5A6-F1
#
_cell.length_a   1.000
_cell.length_b   1.000
_cell.length_c   1.000
_cell.angle_alpha   90.00
_cell.angle_beta   90.00
_cell.angle_gamma   90.00
#
_symmetry.space_group_name_H-M   'P 1'
#
loop_
_entity.id
_entity.type
_entity.pdbx_description
1 polymer ?
#
loop_
_entity_poly.entity_id
_entity_poly.type
_entity_poly.pdbx_seq_one_letter_code
_entity_poly.pdbx_strand_id
1 'polypeptide(L)'
;MKQNLFSEWVDNVFGGFEYFLESVNGAPLSADMWAPFYENGPEGFYRDSILNSLGDSAMGKTPLAMTEWIAAQLLYPIKTKGQEEYKRPIDFWDELKPLRNKSYFTVDHNKKKCFKLYSGKIGSRNEENLAKLLYLNDFIPSLGNIIDYQVSLKGKQSDKIGKIDLVGYSEENRRFSLIELKYHPAGSHETLLRCVLEIYTYYKFLDKERFISDYIENYPHNLKGHASDRDELAFDSNAKFELIILFDGGAQDISEYANDEQTPLLPLNIYYPNQATYSKQFIEFMEMKGNLGQDYLYMLCKEIASKEDIIFRFCKLARSEDSTNEKFEAVQFMEDKEKIIPVDFDWHIGKYYIQEQFIID
;
A
#
# COMPACT_ATOMS: atom_id res chain seq x y z
N MET A 1 -6.37 -30.82 1.28
CA MET A 1 -5.71 -29.50 1.24
C MET A 1 -5.29 -29.15 2.65
N LYS A 2 -4.14 -28.48 2.87
CA LYS A 2 -3.87 -27.90 4.20
C LYS A 2 -4.88 -26.78 4.41
N GLN A 3 -5.66 -26.84 5.49
CA GLN A 3 -6.55 -25.74 5.87
C GLN A 3 -5.68 -24.50 6.15
N ASN A 4 -6.17 -23.35 5.70
CA ASN A 4 -5.58 -22.05 6.00
C ASN A 4 -6.48 -21.34 7.02
N LEU A 5 -5.98 -20.25 7.61
CA LEU A 5 -6.69 -19.54 8.68
C LEU A 5 -8.11 -19.12 8.29
N PHE A 6 -8.34 -18.74 7.03
CA PHE A 6 -9.67 -18.33 6.57
C PHE A 6 -10.61 -19.53 6.43
N SER A 7 -10.17 -20.65 5.86
CA SER A 7 -11.01 -21.86 5.81
C SER A 7 -11.35 -22.40 7.19
N GLU A 8 -10.39 -22.41 8.12
CA GLU A 8 -10.65 -22.80 9.51
C GLU A 8 -11.67 -21.88 10.17
N TRP A 9 -11.54 -20.56 9.98
CA TRP A 9 -12.49 -19.60 10.51
C TRP A 9 -13.89 -19.78 9.93
N VAL A 10 -14.02 -19.96 8.61
CA VAL A 10 -15.30 -20.19 7.95
C VAL A 10 -15.97 -21.47 8.46
N ASP A 11 -15.23 -22.57 8.55
CA ASP A 11 -15.75 -23.85 9.04
C ASP A 11 -16.22 -23.74 10.50
N ASN A 12 -15.46 -23.03 11.33
CA ASN A 12 -15.77 -22.85 12.75
C ASN A 12 -16.96 -21.90 12.98
N VAL A 13 -16.98 -20.76 12.29
CA VAL A 13 -17.97 -19.68 12.51
C VAL A 13 -19.28 -19.97 11.79
N PHE A 14 -19.23 -20.49 10.56
CA PHE A 14 -20.41 -20.65 9.70
C PHE A 14 -20.81 -22.11 9.50
N GLY A 15 -19.98 -23.07 9.93
CA GLY A 15 -20.29 -24.49 9.83
C GLY A 15 -19.97 -25.12 8.48
N GLY A 16 -19.29 -24.40 7.60
CA GLY A 16 -18.79 -24.91 6.33
C GLY A 16 -18.78 -23.87 5.22
N PHE A 17 -17.91 -24.07 4.23
CA PHE A 17 -17.80 -23.19 3.07
C PHE A 17 -19.09 -23.10 2.23
N GLU A 18 -19.83 -24.20 2.09
CA GLU A 18 -21.07 -24.23 1.30
C GLU A 18 -22.12 -23.28 1.88
N TYR A 19 -22.37 -23.34 3.19
CA TYR A 19 -23.29 -22.44 3.87
C TYR A 19 -22.83 -20.97 3.82
N PHE A 20 -21.52 -20.73 4.03
CA PHE A 20 -20.93 -19.41 3.90
C PHE A 20 -21.18 -18.83 2.49
N LEU A 21 -20.90 -19.63 1.46
CA LEU A 21 -21.09 -19.25 0.07
C LEU A 21 -22.57 -19.03 -0.25
N GLU A 22 -23.49 -19.89 0.18
CA GLU A 22 -24.94 -19.67 -0.01
C GLU A 22 -25.42 -18.38 0.68
N SER A 23 -24.83 -18.04 1.83
CA SER A 23 -25.28 -16.91 2.65
C SER A 23 -24.80 -15.55 2.14
N VAL A 24 -23.57 -15.45 1.65
CA VAL A 24 -23.08 -14.19 1.06
C VAL A 24 -23.74 -13.92 -0.28
N ASN A 25 -24.20 -14.96 -0.98
CA ASN A 25 -24.29 -14.89 -2.41
C ASN A 25 -25.70 -14.85 -2.99
N GLY A 26 -25.93 -13.78 -3.76
CA GLY A 26 -27.11 -13.57 -4.59
C GLY A 26 -26.83 -13.73 -6.09
N ALA A 27 -25.66 -14.25 -6.51
CA ALA A 27 -25.32 -14.44 -7.91
C ALA A 27 -24.21 -15.50 -8.15
N PRO A 28 -24.27 -16.31 -9.22
CA PRO A 28 -23.32 -17.40 -9.53
C PRO A 28 -21.82 -17.05 -9.54
N LEU A 29 -21.45 -15.77 -9.66
CA LEU A 29 -20.07 -15.27 -9.77
C LEU A 29 -19.30 -15.23 -8.43
N SER A 30 -19.96 -15.50 -7.31
CA SER A 30 -19.36 -15.43 -5.98
C SER A 30 -18.45 -16.61 -5.61
N ALA A 31 -18.69 -17.78 -6.21
CA ALA A 31 -17.90 -18.98 -6.00
C ALA A 31 -16.46 -18.75 -6.48
N ASP A 32 -16.30 -18.07 -7.62
CA ASP A 32 -15.00 -17.76 -8.23
C ASP A 32 -14.16 -16.79 -7.38
N MET A 33 -14.80 -15.96 -6.54
CA MET A 33 -14.11 -15.05 -5.64
C MET A 33 -13.73 -15.72 -4.30
N TRP A 34 -14.69 -16.41 -3.67
CA TRP A 34 -14.49 -16.94 -2.33
C TRP A 34 -13.71 -18.25 -2.30
N ALA A 35 -13.77 -19.07 -3.36
CA ALA A 35 -13.07 -20.35 -3.38
C ALA A 35 -11.54 -20.19 -3.31
N PRO A 36 -10.89 -19.28 -4.09
CA PRO A 36 -9.46 -19.04 -3.96
C PRO A 36 -9.07 -18.51 -2.59
N PHE A 37 -9.91 -17.70 -1.94
CA PHE A 37 -9.67 -17.24 -0.58
C PHE A 37 -9.77 -18.41 0.42
N TYR A 38 -10.78 -19.26 0.28
CA TYR A 38 -10.96 -20.46 1.07
C TYR A 38 -9.81 -21.46 0.92
N GLU A 39 -9.21 -21.55 -0.27
CA GLU A 39 -8.09 -22.45 -0.56
C GLU A 39 -6.72 -21.88 -0.15
N ASN A 40 -6.47 -20.60 -0.44
CA ASN A 40 -5.15 -19.97 -0.33
C ASN A 40 -4.98 -19.03 0.87
N GLY A 41 -6.06 -18.64 1.55
CA GLY A 41 -6.07 -17.70 2.66
C GLY A 41 -5.97 -16.23 2.22
N PRO A 42 -5.92 -15.29 3.17
CA PRO A 42 -6.04 -13.84 2.91
C PRO A 42 -4.88 -13.30 2.08
N GLU A 43 -3.71 -13.91 2.23
CA GLU A 43 -2.55 -13.58 1.43
C GLU A 43 -2.72 -13.99 -0.03
N GLY A 44 -3.55 -14.99 -0.35
CA GLY A 44 -3.97 -15.26 -1.72
C GLY A 44 -4.97 -14.22 -2.24
N PHE A 45 -5.83 -13.67 -1.38
CA PHE A 45 -6.93 -12.80 -1.78
C PHE A 45 -6.50 -11.51 -2.48
N TYR A 46 -5.46 -10.83 -1.99
CA TYR A 46 -4.91 -9.63 -2.63
C TYR A 46 -3.68 -9.92 -3.51
N ARG A 47 -3.08 -11.11 -3.45
CA ARG A 47 -1.96 -11.49 -4.34
C ARG A 47 -2.43 -12.13 -5.64
N ASP A 48 -3.57 -12.80 -5.64
CA ASP A 48 -4.11 -13.46 -6.81
C ASP A 48 -4.73 -12.43 -7.77
N SER A 49 -4.62 -12.75 -9.06
CA SER A 49 -5.14 -11.94 -10.15
C SER A 49 -6.65 -11.70 -10.08
N ILE A 50 -7.41 -12.32 -9.16
CA ILE A 50 -8.87 -12.34 -9.15
C ILE A 50 -9.49 -10.95 -9.00
N LEU A 51 -8.99 -10.13 -8.07
CA LEU A 51 -9.41 -8.73 -7.94
C LEU A 51 -9.08 -7.90 -9.20
N ASN A 52 -8.09 -8.33 -9.98
CA ASN A 52 -7.61 -7.66 -11.19
C ASN A 52 -8.22 -8.24 -12.49
N SER A 53 -8.62 -9.52 -12.52
CA SER A 53 -8.97 -10.31 -13.72
C SER A 53 -10.46 -10.43 -13.95
N LEU A 54 -11.28 -10.30 -12.91
CA LEU A 54 -12.74 -10.27 -13.05
C LEU A 54 -13.26 -8.95 -13.68
N GLY A 55 -12.35 -8.00 -13.98
CA GLY A 55 -12.66 -6.73 -14.62
C GLY A 55 -12.85 -6.77 -16.14
N ASP A 56 -12.29 -7.77 -16.85
CA ASP A 56 -12.18 -7.70 -18.32
C ASP A 56 -13.10 -8.65 -19.11
N SER A 57 -13.72 -9.66 -18.48
CA SER A 57 -14.43 -10.71 -19.24
C SER A 57 -15.64 -11.33 -18.55
N ALA A 58 -16.73 -10.57 -18.34
CA ALA A 58 -18.06 -11.18 -18.13
C ALA A 58 -19.29 -10.28 -18.30
N MET A 59 -19.18 -8.96 -18.36
CA MET A 59 -20.37 -8.11 -18.14
C MET A 59 -20.79 -7.31 -19.37
N GLY A 60 -21.89 -7.74 -19.98
CA GLY A 60 -22.70 -6.89 -20.85
C GLY A 60 -23.34 -5.76 -20.05
N LYS A 61 -23.06 -4.52 -20.45
CA LYS A 61 -23.81 -3.27 -20.19
C LYS A 61 -24.50 -3.16 -18.81
N THR A 62 -23.69 -2.89 -17.79
CA THR A 62 -23.65 -1.69 -16.91
C THR A 62 -23.10 -2.15 -15.55
N PRO A 63 -21.78 -2.13 -15.35
CA PRO A 63 -21.17 -2.67 -14.14
C PRO A 63 -21.36 -1.69 -12.97
N LEU A 64 -22.03 -2.12 -11.90
CA LEU A 64 -21.47 -1.78 -10.59
C LEU A 64 -20.05 -2.35 -10.63
N ALA A 65 -19.04 -1.49 -10.45
CA ALA A 65 -17.64 -1.92 -10.50
C ALA A 65 -17.45 -3.11 -9.55
N MET A 66 -16.78 -4.18 -9.99
CA MET A 66 -16.55 -5.40 -9.19
C MET A 66 -16.07 -5.06 -7.76
N THR A 67 -15.22 -4.05 -7.64
CA THR A 67 -14.78 -3.40 -6.39
C THR A 67 -15.93 -3.13 -5.41
N GLU A 68 -17.00 -2.47 -5.85
CA GLU A 68 -18.17 -2.14 -5.03
C GLU A 68 -18.95 -3.39 -4.62
N TRP A 69 -19.10 -4.34 -5.54
CA TRP A 69 -19.78 -5.60 -5.25
C TRP A 69 -19.01 -6.41 -4.20
N ILE A 70 -17.69 -6.55 -4.34
CA ILE A 70 -16.87 -7.28 -3.37
C ILE A 70 -16.86 -6.55 -2.01
N ALA A 71 -16.78 -5.22 -1.99
CA ALA A 71 -16.87 -4.45 -0.76
C ALA A 71 -18.23 -4.67 -0.05
N ALA A 72 -19.33 -4.73 -0.80
CA ALA A 72 -20.65 -5.06 -0.25
C ALA A 72 -20.69 -6.47 0.36
N GLN A 73 -20.08 -7.44 -0.31
CA GLN A 73 -20.01 -8.82 0.17
C GLN A 73 -19.18 -8.94 1.45
N LEU A 74 -18.05 -8.22 1.54
CA LEU A 74 -17.22 -8.17 2.75
C LEU A 74 -17.97 -7.61 3.96
N LEU A 75 -18.92 -6.70 3.73
CA LEU A 75 -19.77 -6.09 4.76
C LEU A 75 -21.06 -6.87 5.03
N TYR A 76 -21.36 -7.92 4.27
CA TYR A 76 -22.65 -8.60 4.36
C TYR A 76 -22.76 -9.43 5.65
N PRO A 77 -23.80 -9.21 6.48
CA PRO A 77 -23.98 -9.95 7.72
C PRO A 77 -24.51 -11.37 7.44
N ILE A 78 -23.77 -12.37 7.90
CA ILE A 78 -24.09 -13.80 7.76
C ILE A 78 -24.40 -14.36 9.15
N LYS A 79 -25.44 -15.19 9.26
CA LYS A 79 -25.73 -15.89 10.51
C LYS A 79 -24.64 -16.92 10.83
N THR A 80 -24.21 -16.98 12.09
CA THR A 80 -23.23 -17.96 12.53
C THR A 80 -23.84 -19.36 12.69
N LYS A 81 -22.98 -20.37 12.82
CA LYS A 81 -23.36 -21.73 13.20
C LYS A 81 -24.02 -21.70 14.57
N GLY A 82 -25.31 -22.01 14.62
CA GLY A 82 -26.17 -21.85 15.81
C GLY A 82 -27.26 -20.79 15.64
N GLN A 83 -27.14 -19.91 14.63
CA GLN A 83 -28.13 -18.91 14.22
C GLN A 83 -28.48 -17.82 15.25
N GLU A 84 -27.65 -17.64 16.28
CA GLU A 84 -27.87 -16.67 17.37
C GLU A 84 -27.16 -15.32 17.14
N GLU A 85 -26.12 -15.30 16.30
CA GLU A 85 -25.28 -14.13 16.04
C GLU A 85 -25.07 -13.91 14.54
N TYR A 86 -24.62 -12.70 14.18
CA TYR A 86 -24.18 -12.38 12.83
C TYR A 86 -22.70 -12.02 12.83
N LYS A 87 -21.97 -12.51 11.83
CA LYS A 87 -20.61 -12.06 11.50
C LYS A 87 -20.53 -11.71 10.03
N ARG A 88 -19.65 -10.78 9.69
CA ARG A 88 -19.37 -10.37 8.30
C ARG A 88 -18.04 -10.97 7.86
N PRO A 89 -17.82 -11.22 6.55
CA PRO A 89 -16.54 -11.73 6.08
C PRO A 89 -15.34 -10.85 6.45
N ILE A 90 -15.50 -9.52 6.51
CA ILE A 90 -14.44 -8.60 6.95
C ILE A 90 -13.99 -8.85 8.40
N ASP A 91 -14.84 -9.43 9.25
CA ASP A 91 -14.51 -9.71 10.65
C ASP A 91 -13.44 -10.81 10.80
N PHE A 92 -13.14 -11.57 9.74
CA PHE A 92 -12.02 -12.50 9.72
C PHE A 92 -10.67 -11.83 10.04
N TRP A 93 -10.48 -10.55 9.69
CA TRP A 93 -9.23 -9.85 9.94
C TRP A 93 -8.86 -9.79 11.43
N ASP A 94 -9.82 -9.95 12.36
CA ASP A 94 -9.57 -10.01 13.81
C ASP A 94 -8.80 -11.27 14.25
N GLU A 95 -8.88 -12.32 13.44
CA GLU A 95 -8.19 -13.59 13.68
C GLU A 95 -6.70 -13.49 13.33
N LEU A 96 -6.31 -12.50 12.51
CA LEU A 96 -4.92 -12.30 12.13
C LEU A 96 -4.10 -11.81 13.32
N LYS A 97 -2.93 -12.44 13.54
CA LYS A 97 -2.01 -12.13 14.63
C LYS A 97 -0.64 -11.76 14.08
N PRO A 98 0.12 -10.89 14.78
CA PRO A 98 1.45 -10.51 14.32
C PRO A 98 2.37 -11.70 14.08
N LEU A 99 3.12 -11.67 12.97
CA LEU A 99 4.03 -12.76 12.58
C LEU A 99 5.49 -12.48 12.98
N ARG A 100 5.91 -11.22 12.86
CA ARG A 100 7.30 -10.83 13.10
C ARG A 100 7.58 -10.76 14.60
N ASN A 101 8.71 -11.35 15.02
CA ASN A 101 9.21 -11.33 16.40
C ASN A 101 10.57 -10.59 16.56
N LYS A 102 11.02 -9.89 15.51
CA LYS A 102 12.27 -9.13 15.45
C LYS A 102 11.97 -7.65 15.16
N SER A 103 12.98 -6.80 15.31
CA SER A 103 12.85 -5.37 15.02
C SER A 103 12.36 -5.13 13.60
N TYR A 104 11.45 -4.17 13.41
CA TYR A 104 10.93 -3.78 12.10
C TYR A 104 11.94 -2.94 11.30
N PHE A 105 12.84 -2.22 11.97
CA PHE A 105 13.83 -1.36 11.34
C PHE A 105 15.17 -2.08 11.29
N THR A 106 15.79 -2.08 10.11
CA THR A 106 17.11 -2.70 9.92
C THR A 106 18.16 -1.62 9.73
N VAL A 107 19.25 -1.71 10.48
CA VAL A 107 20.38 -0.77 10.40
C VAL A 107 20.99 -0.70 8.99
N ASP A 108 20.71 -1.69 8.15
CA ASP A 108 21.21 -1.79 6.79
C ASP A 108 20.69 -0.68 5.88
N HIS A 109 19.42 -0.27 6.00
CA HIS A 109 18.91 0.85 5.19
C HIS A 109 19.66 2.14 5.49
N ASN A 110 20.05 2.33 6.76
CA ASN A 110 20.83 3.50 7.13
C ASN A 110 22.30 3.46 6.75
N LYS A 111 22.89 2.26 6.81
CA LYS A 111 24.30 2.08 6.47
C LYS A 111 24.54 2.11 4.97
N LYS A 112 23.49 1.99 4.16
CA LYS A 112 23.57 2.14 2.71
C LYS A 112 23.94 3.58 2.35
N LYS A 113 25.16 3.73 1.84
CA LYS A 113 25.65 4.98 1.26
C LYS A 113 25.10 5.22 -0.14
N CYS A 114 24.80 4.15 -0.87
CA CYS A 114 24.39 4.19 -2.27
C CYS A 114 23.11 3.37 -2.43
N PHE A 115 22.10 3.95 -3.04
CA PHE A 115 20.83 3.27 -3.30
C PHE A 115 20.78 2.83 -4.77
N LYS A 116 20.55 1.54 -4.98
CA LYS A 116 20.38 0.99 -6.33
C LYS A 116 18.95 1.24 -6.80
N LEU A 117 18.79 2.00 -7.89
CA LEU A 117 17.52 2.14 -8.61
C LEU A 117 17.48 1.13 -9.76
N TYR A 118 16.33 0.53 -10.01
CA TYR A 118 16.15 -0.43 -11.11
C TYR A 118 15.71 0.27 -12.38
N SER A 119 16.24 -0.10 -13.54
CA SER A 119 15.91 0.47 -14.86
C SER A 119 14.87 -0.34 -15.67
N GLY A 120 14.20 -1.32 -15.06
CA GLY A 120 13.37 -2.31 -15.79
C GLY A 120 11.87 -1.99 -15.83
N LYS A 121 11.21 -2.36 -16.94
CA LYS A 121 9.75 -2.22 -17.22
C LYS A 121 8.79 -3.02 -16.29
N ILE A 122 9.22 -3.41 -15.10
CA ILE A 122 8.37 -4.15 -14.14
C ILE A 122 7.80 -3.14 -13.16
N GLY A 123 6.48 -2.94 -13.16
CA GLY A 123 5.80 -1.90 -12.35
C GLY A 123 6.19 -1.88 -10.87
N SER A 124 6.33 -3.06 -10.24
CA SER A 124 6.73 -3.16 -8.82
C SER A 124 8.14 -2.63 -8.53
N ARG A 125 9.03 -2.59 -9.52
CA ARG A 125 10.38 -2.02 -9.35
C ARG A 125 10.37 -0.49 -9.39
N ASN A 126 9.36 0.12 -10.03
CA ASN A 126 9.19 1.57 -10.04
C ASN A 126 8.61 2.06 -8.72
N GLU A 127 7.68 1.33 -8.11
CA GLU A 127 7.23 1.57 -6.73
C GLU A 127 8.40 1.50 -5.74
N GLU A 128 9.24 0.46 -5.83
CA GLU A 128 10.41 0.36 -4.95
C GLU A 128 11.41 1.52 -5.16
N ASN A 129 11.59 1.98 -6.40
CA ASN A 129 12.43 3.13 -6.70
C ASN A 129 11.86 4.41 -6.09
N LEU A 130 10.57 4.67 -6.27
CA LEU A 130 9.91 5.85 -5.69
C LEU A 130 9.93 5.80 -4.16
N ALA A 131 9.75 4.62 -3.55
CA ALA A 131 9.86 4.46 -2.10
C ALA A 131 11.27 4.84 -1.59
N LYS A 132 12.34 4.39 -2.26
CA LYS A 132 13.71 4.79 -1.91
C LYS A 132 13.89 6.30 -1.96
N LEU A 133 13.33 6.96 -2.97
CA LEU A 133 13.46 8.40 -3.15
C LEU A 133 12.69 9.20 -2.10
N LEU A 134 11.49 8.75 -1.72
CA LEU A 134 10.72 9.38 -0.66
C LEU A 134 11.38 9.19 0.71
N TYR A 135 12.00 8.04 0.94
CA TYR A 135 12.83 7.80 2.12
C TYR A 135 14.05 8.73 2.17
N LEU A 136 14.72 8.94 1.03
CA LEU A 136 15.82 9.89 0.93
C LEU A 136 15.37 11.35 1.05
N ASN A 137 14.14 11.68 0.68
CA ASN A 137 13.56 13.01 0.91
C ASN A 137 13.11 13.22 2.36
N ASP A 138 13.04 12.16 3.18
CA ASP A 138 12.75 12.08 4.63
C ASP A 138 11.54 12.85 5.21
N PHE A 139 10.90 13.74 4.47
CA PHE A 139 9.77 14.56 4.88
C PHE A 139 8.87 14.93 3.69
N ILE A 140 7.56 14.78 3.87
CA ILE A 140 6.55 15.21 2.90
C ILE A 140 5.57 16.12 3.64
N PRO A 141 5.38 17.39 3.22
CA PRO A 141 4.39 18.28 3.81
C PRO A 141 3.02 17.60 3.91
N SER A 142 2.34 17.80 5.04
CA SER A 142 1.06 17.18 5.41
C SER A 142 1.08 15.68 5.73
N LEU A 143 2.12 14.91 5.33
CA LEU A 143 2.30 13.51 5.76
C LEU A 143 3.31 13.35 6.90
N GLY A 144 4.30 14.24 7.00
CA GLY A 144 5.34 14.16 8.02
C GLY A 144 6.60 13.42 7.53
N ASN A 145 7.32 12.82 8.46
CA ASN A 145 8.62 12.21 8.20
C ASN A 145 8.49 10.78 7.69
N ILE A 146 9.28 10.43 6.68
CA ILE A 146 9.46 9.07 6.17
C ILE A 146 10.68 8.46 6.85
N ILE A 147 10.50 7.33 7.53
CA ILE A 147 11.52 6.74 8.41
C ILE A 147 12.12 5.47 7.85
N ASP A 148 11.35 4.68 7.10
CA ASP A 148 11.88 3.51 6.44
C ASP A 148 11.01 3.13 5.24
N TYR A 149 11.55 2.25 4.39
CA TYR A 149 10.90 1.73 3.20
C TYR A 149 11.02 0.22 3.13
N GLN A 150 10.07 -0.45 2.46
CA GLN A 150 10.06 -1.90 2.26
C GLN A 150 10.20 -2.70 3.58
N VAL A 151 9.45 -2.29 4.60
CA VAL A 151 9.48 -2.86 5.96
C VAL A 151 8.81 -4.24 5.96
N SER A 152 9.57 -5.29 6.26
CA SER A 152 9.08 -6.66 6.18
C SER A 152 8.26 -7.07 7.39
N LEU A 153 7.10 -7.70 7.13
CA LEU A 153 6.22 -8.27 8.16
C LEU A 153 6.49 -9.75 8.46
N LYS A 154 7.41 -10.38 7.72
CA LYS A 154 7.71 -11.80 7.87
C LYS A 154 8.38 -12.08 9.21
N GLY A 155 7.94 -13.15 9.88
CA GLY A 155 8.64 -13.75 11.02
C GLY A 155 9.68 -14.77 10.57
N LYS A 156 9.41 -15.49 9.49
CA LYS A 156 10.30 -16.47 8.85
C LYS A 156 10.24 -16.36 7.32
N GLN A 157 11.27 -16.86 6.64
CA GLN A 157 11.41 -16.74 5.18
C GLN A 157 10.24 -17.38 4.40
N SER A 158 9.64 -18.45 4.94
CA SER A 158 8.51 -19.15 4.33
C SER A 158 7.18 -18.40 4.43
N ASP A 159 7.10 -17.33 5.23
CA ASP A 159 5.88 -16.54 5.32
C ASP A 159 5.62 -15.87 3.96
N LYS A 160 4.35 -15.86 3.56
CA LYS A 160 3.91 -15.38 2.25
C LYS A 160 3.44 -13.92 2.30
N ILE A 161 3.48 -13.27 3.48
CA ILE A 161 3.17 -11.85 3.69
C ILE A 161 4.18 -10.92 3.00
N GLY A 162 3.71 -9.77 2.53
CA GLY A 162 4.50 -8.77 1.84
C GLY A 162 5.36 -7.89 2.75
N LYS A 163 5.60 -6.67 2.28
CA LYS A 163 6.34 -5.61 2.95
C LYS A 163 5.52 -4.33 2.84
N ILE A 164 5.57 -3.50 3.87
CA ILE A 164 4.98 -2.16 3.83
C ILE A 164 5.92 -1.27 3.02
N ASP A 165 5.41 -0.58 2.00
CA ASP A 165 6.25 0.17 1.08
C ASP A 165 6.99 1.32 1.76
N LEU A 166 6.28 2.09 2.58
CA LEU A 166 6.85 3.19 3.36
C LEU A 166 6.21 3.25 4.75
N VAL A 167 6.99 3.67 5.73
CA VAL A 167 6.48 4.00 7.07
C VAL A 167 6.95 5.38 7.51
N GLY A 168 6.08 6.08 8.24
CA GLY A 168 6.32 7.46 8.61
C GLY A 168 5.61 7.89 9.89
N TYR A 169 5.81 9.14 10.28
CA TYR A 169 5.19 9.75 11.45
C TYR A 169 4.90 11.22 11.20
N SER A 170 3.68 11.61 11.55
CA SER A 170 3.23 12.99 11.54
C SER A 170 3.08 13.49 12.97
N GLU A 171 3.90 14.47 13.38
CA GLU A 171 3.69 15.18 14.65
C GLU A 171 2.40 16.00 14.63
N GLU A 172 2.09 16.63 13.49
CA GLU A 172 0.89 17.45 13.31
C GLU A 172 -0.38 16.62 13.50
N ASN A 173 -0.44 15.44 12.86
CA ASN A 173 -1.59 14.55 12.97
C ASN A 173 -1.49 13.60 14.18
N ARG A 174 -0.34 13.54 14.85
CA ARG A 174 0.00 12.57 15.93
C ARG A 174 -0.30 11.13 15.53
N ARG A 175 0.23 10.71 14.36
CA ARG A 175 -0.02 9.38 13.81
C ARG A 175 1.21 8.72 13.19
N PHE A 176 1.30 7.40 13.35
CA PHE A 176 2.19 6.54 12.60
C PHE A 176 1.54 6.17 11.27
N SER A 177 2.23 6.40 10.16
CA SER A 177 1.72 6.16 8.82
C SER A 177 2.25 4.82 8.30
N LEU A 178 1.36 3.93 7.88
CA LEU A 178 1.69 2.78 7.03
C LEU A 178 1.23 3.12 5.62
N ILE A 179 2.15 3.12 4.66
CA ILE A 179 1.89 3.67 3.33
C ILE A 179 2.08 2.57 2.29
N GLU A 180 1.03 2.37 1.49
CA GLU A 180 1.02 1.57 0.27
C GLU A 180 1.21 2.52 -0.92
N LEU A 181 2.25 2.29 -1.73
CA LEU A 181 2.63 3.17 -2.82
C LEU A 181 2.13 2.61 -4.16
N LYS A 182 1.63 3.50 -5.03
CA LYS A 182 1.22 3.13 -6.39
C LYS A 182 1.89 4.03 -7.42
N TYR A 183 2.78 3.46 -8.23
CA TYR A 183 3.56 4.17 -9.26
C TYR A 183 2.86 4.19 -10.63
N HIS A 184 3.14 5.26 -11.40
CA HIS A 184 2.56 5.70 -12.66
C HIS A 184 1.74 4.62 -13.39
N PRO A 185 0.45 4.55 -13.08
CA PRO A 185 -0.33 3.34 -13.24
C PRO A 185 -1.08 3.25 -14.58
N ALA A 186 -0.51 3.80 -15.66
CA ALA A 186 -1.09 3.66 -17.00
C ALA A 186 -1.10 2.16 -17.39
N GLY A 187 -2.30 1.57 -17.46
CA GLY A 187 -2.48 0.14 -17.74
C GLY A 187 -2.46 -0.78 -16.51
N SER A 188 -2.40 -0.24 -15.28
CA SER A 188 -2.65 -1.04 -14.08
C SER A 188 -4.12 -1.47 -14.02
N HIS A 189 -4.35 -2.78 -13.91
CA HIS A 189 -5.68 -3.37 -13.68
C HIS A 189 -6.01 -3.52 -12.19
N GLU A 190 -5.11 -3.06 -11.30
CA GLU A 190 -5.29 -3.13 -9.86
C GLU A 190 -6.45 -2.26 -9.38
N THR A 191 -7.29 -2.81 -8.52
CA THR A 191 -8.40 -2.08 -7.90
C THR A 191 -7.93 -1.31 -6.67
N LEU A 192 -8.65 -0.25 -6.34
CA LEU A 192 -8.47 0.46 -5.07
C LEU A 192 -8.80 -0.44 -3.87
N LEU A 193 -9.82 -1.31 -3.99
CA LEU A 193 -10.16 -2.29 -2.96
C LEU A 193 -8.96 -3.20 -2.64
N ARG A 194 -8.22 -3.66 -3.65
CA ARG A 194 -7.01 -4.46 -3.43
C ARG A 194 -6.00 -3.70 -2.57
N CYS A 195 -5.74 -2.43 -2.89
CA CYS A 195 -4.81 -1.58 -2.15
C CYS A 195 -5.26 -1.40 -0.68
N VAL A 196 -6.55 -1.15 -0.46
CA VAL A 196 -7.15 -0.99 0.88
C VAL A 196 -6.98 -2.28 1.70
N LEU A 197 -7.29 -3.44 1.12
CA LEU A 197 -7.20 -4.71 1.83
C LEU A 197 -5.75 -5.15 2.07
N GLU A 198 -4.84 -4.85 1.15
CA GLU A 198 -3.41 -5.13 1.30
C GLU A 198 -2.82 -4.39 2.50
N ILE A 199 -2.97 -3.05 2.55
CA ILE A 199 -2.46 -2.26 3.66
C ILE A 199 -3.18 -2.56 4.99
N TYR A 200 -4.48 -2.88 4.95
CA TYR A 200 -5.20 -3.32 6.14
C TYR A 200 -4.71 -4.68 6.65
N THR A 201 -4.41 -5.61 5.75
CA THR A 201 -3.79 -6.90 6.11
C THR A 201 -2.42 -6.68 6.74
N TYR A 202 -1.61 -5.78 6.19
CA TYR A 202 -0.33 -5.39 6.77
C TYR A 202 -0.48 -4.81 8.16
N TYR A 203 -1.46 -3.92 8.36
CA TYR A 203 -1.81 -3.39 9.67
C TYR A 203 -2.15 -4.51 10.66
N LYS A 204 -2.97 -5.51 10.30
CA LYS A 204 -3.30 -6.60 11.23
C LYS A 204 -2.10 -7.50 11.59
N PHE A 205 -1.20 -7.77 10.65
CA PHE A 205 0.03 -8.53 10.90
C PHE A 205 1.15 -7.74 11.60
N LEU A 206 0.99 -6.43 11.78
CA LEU A 206 1.93 -5.60 12.51
C LEU A 206 1.77 -5.80 14.03
N ASP A 207 2.87 -6.07 14.73
CA ASP A 207 2.99 -5.94 16.18
C ASP A 207 3.16 -4.45 16.49
N LYS A 208 2.05 -3.77 16.84
CA LYS A 208 2.00 -2.30 16.96
C LYS A 208 2.89 -1.81 18.10
N GLU A 209 2.86 -2.48 19.25
CA GLU A 209 3.67 -2.11 20.41
C GLU A 209 5.16 -2.21 20.08
N ARG A 210 5.60 -3.33 19.47
CA ARG A 210 6.99 -3.44 19.03
C ARG A 210 7.32 -2.42 17.95
N PHE A 211 6.46 -2.24 16.96
CA PHE A 211 6.69 -1.27 15.89
C PHE A 211 6.92 0.14 16.46
N ILE A 212 6.08 0.60 17.37
CA ILE A 212 6.22 1.92 18.01
C ILE A 212 7.54 2.00 18.80
N SER A 213 7.85 0.97 19.60
CA SER A 213 9.11 0.93 20.36
C SER A 213 10.32 0.97 19.45
N ASP A 214 10.36 0.14 18.41
CA ASP A 214 11.46 0.11 17.46
C ASP A 214 11.55 1.45 16.71
N TYR A 215 10.41 2.06 16.37
CA TYR A 215 10.35 3.32 15.63
C TYR A 215 11.02 4.43 16.42
N ILE A 216 10.64 4.58 17.70
CA ILE A 216 11.19 5.59 18.59
C ILE A 216 12.68 5.34 18.83
N GLU A 217 13.10 4.09 19.04
CA GLU A 217 14.51 3.74 19.25
C GLU A 217 15.40 4.03 18.04
N ASN A 218 14.87 3.82 16.83
CA ASN A 218 15.63 3.98 15.59
C ASN A 218 15.57 5.40 15.02
N TYR A 219 14.65 6.24 15.49
CA TYR A 219 14.65 7.67 15.21
C TYR A 219 15.64 8.44 16.12
N PRO A 220 16.32 9.51 15.67
CA PRO A 220 16.42 10.05 14.31
C PRO A 220 17.46 9.33 13.45
N HIS A 221 18.12 8.29 13.96
CA HIS A 221 19.19 7.58 13.25
C HIS A 221 18.76 7.04 11.87
N ASN A 222 17.46 6.82 11.70
CA ASN A 222 16.84 6.38 10.46
C ASN A 222 16.52 7.46 9.44
N LEU A 223 16.57 8.75 9.80
CA LEU A 223 16.45 9.82 8.81
C LEU A 223 17.64 9.78 7.85
N LYS A 224 17.38 9.89 6.56
CA LYS A 224 18.42 9.86 5.51
C LYS A 224 18.58 11.17 4.78
N GLY A 225 17.47 11.83 4.48
CA GLY A 225 17.47 13.17 3.93
C GLY A 225 17.71 14.24 4.98
N HIS A 226 17.77 15.48 4.50
CA HIS A 226 17.77 16.67 5.33
C HIS A 226 16.54 17.56 5.06
N ALA A 227 15.53 17.11 4.31
CA ALA A 227 14.38 17.95 3.96
C ALA A 227 13.52 18.30 5.18
N SER A 228 13.59 17.49 6.24
CA SER A 228 12.94 17.81 7.51
C SER A 228 13.65 18.92 8.30
N ASP A 229 14.96 19.13 8.08
CA ASP A 229 15.84 19.99 8.89
C ASP A 229 15.65 19.80 10.42
N ARG A 230 15.37 18.55 10.86
CA ARG A 230 15.04 18.21 12.24
C ARG A 230 16.02 17.24 12.86
N ASP A 231 16.52 17.62 14.03
CA ASP A 231 17.33 16.74 14.88
C ASP A 231 16.46 15.84 15.80
N GLU A 232 15.23 16.25 16.11
CA GLU A 232 14.30 15.53 16.99
C GLU A 232 12.83 15.67 16.54
N LEU A 233 12.02 14.64 16.82
CA LEU A 233 10.55 14.66 16.72
C LEU A 233 9.95 14.48 18.12
N ALA A 234 8.89 15.22 18.40
CA ALA A 234 8.06 15.06 19.59
C ALA A 234 7.09 13.89 19.40
N PHE A 235 7.55 12.68 19.69
CA PHE A 235 6.69 11.49 19.65
C PHE A 235 5.61 11.53 20.73
N ASP A 236 4.38 11.36 20.29
CA ASP A 236 3.26 11.05 21.16
C ASP A 236 3.15 9.53 21.35
N SER A 237 3.31 9.07 22.60
CA SER A 237 3.17 7.65 22.96
C SER A 237 1.75 7.10 22.72
N ASN A 238 0.75 7.97 22.59
CA ASN A 238 -0.63 7.62 22.28
C ASN A 238 -0.98 7.86 20.80
N ALA A 239 0.02 8.12 19.94
CA ALA A 239 -0.21 8.31 18.53
C ALA A 239 -0.88 7.08 17.92
N LYS A 240 -1.92 7.33 17.14
CA LYS A 240 -2.69 6.28 16.45
C LYS A 240 -2.04 5.94 15.12
N PHE A 241 -2.59 4.96 14.41
CA PHE A 241 -2.15 4.64 13.06
C PHE A 241 -3.00 5.37 12.01
N GLU A 242 -2.42 5.62 10.84
CA GLU A 242 -3.13 5.90 9.60
C GLU A 242 -2.64 4.97 8.50
N LEU A 243 -3.56 4.56 7.63
CA LEU A 243 -3.26 3.76 6.45
C LEU A 243 -3.37 4.65 5.23
N ILE A 244 -2.27 4.80 4.50
CA ILE A 244 -2.17 5.73 3.38
C ILE A 244 -2.06 4.95 2.09
N ILE A 245 -2.90 5.27 1.11
CA ILE A 245 -2.71 4.87 -0.28
C ILE A 245 -2.15 6.09 -0.99
N LEU A 246 -0.88 6.01 -1.41
CA LEU A 246 -0.16 7.10 -2.05
C LEU A 246 -0.02 6.83 -3.55
N PHE A 247 -0.79 7.55 -4.35
CA PHE A 247 -0.68 7.53 -5.80
C PHE A 247 0.41 8.51 -6.24
N ASP A 248 1.28 8.08 -7.14
CA ASP A 248 2.20 9.01 -7.77
C ASP A 248 1.46 10.01 -8.68
N GLY A 249 2.06 11.19 -8.87
CA GLY A 249 1.50 12.25 -9.71
C GLY A 249 1.85 12.12 -11.20
N GLY A 250 2.41 10.98 -11.61
CA GLY A 250 2.99 10.79 -12.93
C GLY A 250 4.46 11.20 -13.05
N ALA A 251 5.34 10.43 -12.40
CA ALA A 251 6.74 10.42 -12.81
C ALA A 251 6.84 9.74 -14.20
N GLN A 252 7.59 10.32 -15.16
CA GLN A 252 7.80 9.62 -16.44
C GLN A 252 8.53 8.30 -16.19
N ASP A 253 8.27 7.31 -17.04
CA ASP A 253 8.95 6.03 -17.02
C ASP A 253 10.48 6.23 -17.06
N ILE A 254 11.17 5.73 -16.04
CA ILE A 254 12.63 5.75 -15.95
C ILE A 254 13.31 4.91 -17.03
N SER A 255 12.55 4.06 -17.74
CA SER A 255 13.08 3.20 -18.80
C SER A 255 13.57 3.96 -20.04
N GLU A 256 13.01 5.16 -20.33
CA GLU A 256 13.47 6.02 -21.44
C GLU A 256 14.86 6.63 -21.18
N TYR A 257 15.25 6.71 -19.90
CA TYR A 257 16.46 7.38 -19.43
C TYR A 257 17.61 6.39 -19.13
N ALA A 258 17.41 5.10 -19.43
CA ALA A 258 18.39 4.05 -19.20
C ALA A 258 19.30 3.76 -20.41
N ASN A 259 19.11 4.47 -21.54
CA ASN A 259 19.94 4.31 -22.74
C ASN A 259 21.21 5.17 -22.67
N ASP A 260 22.29 4.57 -23.17
CA ASP A 260 23.70 4.91 -22.92
C ASP A 260 24.11 6.41 -22.97
N GLU A 261 25.09 6.72 -22.11
CA GLU A 261 25.94 7.94 -21.99
C GLU A 261 25.52 9.09 -21.05
N GLN A 262 24.29 9.16 -20.56
CA GLN A 262 23.95 10.03 -19.43
C GLN A 262 23.04 9.26 -18.50
N THR A 263 23.30 9.30 -17.19
CA THR A 263 22.38 8.77 -16.17
C THR A 263 21.49 9.92 -15.72
N PRO A 264 20.28 10.10 -16.28
CA PRO A 264 19.50 11.30 -16.05
C PRO A 264 18.47 11.05 -14.94
N LEU A 265 18.45 11.99 -13.99
CA LEU A 265 17.27 12.71 -13.52
C LEU A 265 15.95 11.95 -13.69
N LEU A 266 15.29 11.58 -12.58
CA LEU A 266 13.84 11.48 -12.64
C LEU A 266 13.29 12.81 -13.16
N PRO A 267 12.54 12.83 -14.27
CA PRO A 267 12.14 14.08 -14.87
C PRO A 267 11.31 14.92 -13.90
N LEU A 268 11.59 16.22 -13.94
CA LEU A 268 10.89 17.30 -13.26
C LEU A 268 9.67 17.77 -14.08
N ASN A 269 9.17 16.94 -14.99
CA ASN A 269 8.00 17.33 -15.77
C ASN A 269 6.77 17.08 -14.92
N ILE A 270 6.22 18.16 -14.35
CA ILE A 270 4.83 18.21 -13.92
C ILE A 270 4.00 17.80 -15.12
N TYR A 271 3.59 16.54 -15.16
CA TYR A 271 2.58 16.10 -16.11
C TYR A 271 1.29 16.80 -15.69
N TYR A 272 0.98 17.94 -16.31
CA TYR A 272 -0.41 18.28 -16.55
C TYR A 272 -0.88 17.24 -17.55
N PRO A 273 -1.75 16.27 -17.17
CA PRO A 273 -2.16 15.24 -18.09
C PRO A 273 -2.89 15.88 -19.26
N ASN A 274 -2.18 16.08 -20.36
CA ASN A 274 -2.76 16.57 -21.61
C ASN A 274 -3.57 15.48 -22.32
N GLN A 275 -3.74 14.27 -21.73
CA GLN A 275 -4.65 13.22 -22.21
C GLN A 275 -5.02 12.18 -21.11
N ALA A 276 -6.24 12.30 -20.58
CA ALA A 276 -7.29 11.28 -20.38
C ALA A 276 -7.05 9.81 -19.91
N THR A 277 -5.90 9.37 -19.38
CA THR A 277 -5.79 7.98 -18.86
C THR A 277 -5.19 7.89 -17.45
N TYR A 278 -6.08 7.97 -16.45
CA TYR A 278 -5.79 7.60 -15.06
C TYR A 278 -5.80 6.07 -14.89
N SER A 279 -5.10 5.54 -13.88
CA SER A 279 -5.28 4.14 -13.51
C SER A 279 -6.65 3.83 -12.95
N LYS A 280 -7.03 2.57 -13.03
CA LYS A 280 -8.21 2.04 -12.36
C LYS A 280 -8.27 2.44 -10.88
N GLN A 281 -7.23 2.22 -10.08
CA GLN A 281 -7.25 2.59 -8.66
C GLN A 281 -7.47 4.09 -8.41
N PHE A 282 -6.91 4.97 -9.24
CA PHE A 282 -7.11 6.42 -9.13
C PHE A 282 -8.50 6.87 -9.62
N ILE A 283 -9.05 6.22 -10.65
CA ILE A 283 -10.43 6.45 -11.11
C ILE A 283 -11.40 6.06 -10.00
N GLU A 284 -11.27 4.86 -9.44
CA GLU A 284 -12.08 4.39 -8.32
C GLU A 284 -11.97 5.31 -7.10
N PHE A 285 -10.78 5.87 -6.84
CA PHE A 285 -10.58 6.89 -5.81
C PHE A 285 -11.39 8.17 -6.09
N MET A 286 -11.34 8.69 -7.32
CA MET A 286 -12.08 9.90 -7.70
C MET A 286 -13.60 9.68 -7.67
N GLU A 287 -14.08 8.49 -8.07
CA GLU A 287 -15.48 8.09 -7.98
C GLU A 287 -15.94 8.00 -6.52
N MET A 288 -15.18 7.30 -5.67
CA MET A 288 -15.44 7.16 -4.24
C MET A 288 -15.54 8.52 -3.53
N LYS A 289 -14.64 9.44 -3.89
CA LYS A 289 -14.66 10.82 -3.37
C LYS A 289 -15.89 11.61 -3.82
N GLY A 290 -16.43 11.33 -5.01
CA GLY A 290 -17.59 11.99 -5.58
C GLY A 290 -18.94 11.51 -5.02
N ASN A 291 -19.03 10.24 -4.60
CA ASN A 291 -20.27 9.58 -4.17
C ASN A 291 -20.24 9.17 -2.69
N LEU A 292 -19.85 10.11 -1.82
CA LEU A 292 -19.68 9.87 -0.39
C LEU A 292 -20.91 9.22 0.25
N GLY A 293 -20.70 8.06 0.89
CA GLY A 293 -21.74 7.33 1.62
C GLY A 293 -22.72 6.53 0.77
N GLN A 294 -22.55 6.48 -0.56
CA GLN A 294 -23.30 5.59 -1.45
C GLN A 294 -22.44 4.40 -1.94
N ASP A 295 -21.12 4.53 -1.85
CA ASP A 295 -20.17 3.49 -2.25
C ASP A 295 -19.84 2.54 -1.08
N TYR A 296 -19.95 1.24 -1.34
CA TYR A 296 -19.59 0.17 -0.42
C TYR A 296 -18.10 0.15 -0.10
N LEU A 297 -17.21 0.53 -1.03
CA LEU A 297 -15.79 0.66 -0.69
C LEU A 297 -15.55 1.74 0.37
N TYR A 298 -16.25 2.87 0.27
CA TYR A 298 -16.22 3.91 1.30
C TYR A 298 -16.75 3.38 2.63
N MET A 299 -17.90 2.69 2.62
CA MET A 299 -18.47 2.08 3.84
C MET A 299 -17.52 1.06 4.47
N LEU A 300 -16.81 0.28 3.65
CA LEU A 300 -15.84 -0.70 4.11
C LEU A 300 -14.65 -0.01 4.80
N CYS A 301 -14.08 1.02 4.17
CA CYS A 301 -13.01 1.80 4.78
C CYS A 301 -13.46 2.43 6.10
N LYS A 302 -14.68 2.97 6.16
CA LYS A 302 -15.25 3.57 7.36
C LYS A 302 -15.47 2.57 8.49
N GLU A 303 -15.98 1.39 8.17
CA GLU A 303 -16.13 0.30 9.13
C GLU A 303 -14.78 -0.09 9.73
N ILE A 304 -13.76 -0.28 8.89
CA ILE A 304 -12.41 -0.62 9.33
C ILE A 304 -11.81 0.51 10.17
N ALA A 305 -11.92 1.77 9.73
CA ALA A 305 -11.40 2.95 10.43
C ALA A 305 -11.97 3.06 11.84
N SER A 306 -13.30 3.01 11.95
CA SER A 306 -14.03 3.05 13.22
C SER A 306 -13.66 1.88 14.15
N LYS A 307 -13.62 0.66 13.61
CA LYS A 307 -13.33 -0.56 14.37
C LYS A 307 -11.92 -0.57 14.95
N GLU A 308 -10.94 -0.13 14.17
CA GLU A 308 -9.51 -0.20 14.53
C GLU A 308 -8.97 1.11 15.12
N ASP A 309 -9.79 2.16 15.20
CA ASP A 309 -9.41 3.50 15.64
C ASP A 309 -8.25 4.11 14.81
N ILE A 310 -8.35 3.94 13.49
CA ILE A 310 -7.40 4.44 12.48
C ILE A 310 -8.10 5.43 11.53
N ILE A 311 -7.33 6.03 10.63
CA ILE A 311 -7.89 6.73 9.46
C ILE A 311 -7.33 6.12 8.18
N PHE A 312 -8.13 6.16 7.11
CA PHE A 312 -7.61 5.97 5.75
C PHE A 312 -7.34 7.34 5.13
N ARG A 313 -6.17 7.47 4.50
CA ARG A 313 -5.82 8.66 3.73
C ARG A 313 -5.46 8.25 2.30
N PHE A 314 -6.15 8.84 1.33
CA PHE A 314 -5.87 8.66 -0.08
C PHE A 314 -5.19 9.91 -0.59
N CYS A 315 -3.96 9.79 -1.08
CA CYS A 315 -3.11 10.92 -1.40
C CYS A 315 -2.60 10.83 -2.83
N LYS A 316 -2.65 11.97 -3.55
CA LYS A 316 -1.93 12.16 -4.80
C LYS A 316 -0.67 12.96 -4.53
N LEU A 317 0.47 12.30 -4.75
CA LEU A 317 1.78 12.90 -4.63
C LEU A 317 2.07 13.81 -5.83
N ALA A 318 2.74 14.92 -5.61
CA ALA A 318 3.34 15.74 -6.66
C ALA A 318 4.78 16.12 -6.27
N ARG A 319 5.54 16.57 -7.26
CA ARG A 319 6.92 17.04 -7.10
C ARG A 319 6.99 18.50 -7.52
N SER A 320 7.60 19.34 -6.69
CA SER A 320 7.85 20.74 -7.01
C SER A 320 9.07 20.90 -7.93
N GLU A 321 9.02 21.89 -8.81
CA GLU A 321 10.13 22.28 -9.67
C GLU A 321 11.25 22.98 -8.89
N ASP A 322 10.92 23.63 -7.76
CA ASP A 322 11.86 24.36 -6.91
C ASP A 322 12.57 23.40 -5.93
N SER A 323 13.56 22.67 -6.44
CA SER A 323 14.33 21.68 -5.66
C SER A 323 15.80 22.06 -5.47
N THR A 324 16.31 21.89 -4.25
CA THR A 324 17.73 22.10 -3.90
C THR A 324 18.51 20.79 -3.97
N ASN A 325 19.80 20.87 -4.31
CA ASN A 325 20.67 19.71 -4.54
C ASN A 325 21.10 19.02 -3.24
N GLU A 326 21.03 17.69 -3.24
CA GLU A 326 21.77 16.83 -2.31
C GLU A 326 22.48 15.71 -3.09
N LYS A 327 23.68 15.31 -2.65
CA LYS A 327 24.55 14.37 -3.38
C LYS A 327 24.14 12.92 -3.15
N PHE A 328 23.99 12.13 -4.22
CA PHE A 328 23.74 10.69 -4.18
C PHE A 328 24.55 9.93 -5.23
N GLU A 329 24.82 8.64 -4.98
CA GLU A 329 25.36 7.71 -5.99
C GLU A 329 24.24 6.79 -6.49
N ALA A 330 23.96 6.82 -7.79
CA ALA A 330 23.04 5.89 -8.46
C ALA A 330 23.79 4.63 -8.97
N VAL A 331 23.06 3.56 -9.28
CA VAL A 331 23.63 2.32 -9.82
C VAL A 331 22.77 1.89 -11.01
N GLN A 332 23.38 1.72 -12.17
CA GLN A 332 22.73 1.29 -13.42
C GLN A 332 22.83 -0.24 -13.57
N PHE A 333 21.76 -0.91 -14.01
CA PHE A 333 21.83 -2.32 -14.39
C PHE A 333 21.56 -2.47 -15.89
N MET A 334 22.49 -3.14 -16.56
CA MET A 334 22.42 -3.53 -17.97
C MET A 334 22.42 -5.06 -18.03
N GLU A 335 21.45 -5.63 -18.74
CA GLU A 335 21.45 -7.00 -19.28
C GLU A 335 22.20 -8.05 -18.45
N ASP A 336 21.65 -8.37 -17.27
CA ASP A 336 22.05 -9.52 -16.43
C ASP A 336 23.49 -9.50 -15.89
N LYS A 337 24.15 -8.34 -15.82
CA LYS A 337 25.38 -8.13 -15.03
C LYS A 337 25.31 -6.89 -14.15
N GLU A 338 25.79 -7.00 -12.91
CA GLU A 338 25.94 -5.85 -12.03
C GLU A 338 27.06 -4.93 -12.57
N LYS A 339 26.74 -3.69 -12.94
CA LYS A 339 27.74 -2.67 -13.22
C LYS A 339 27.49 -1.46 -12.34
N ILE A 340 28.31 -1.30 -11.30
CA ILE A 340 28.24 -0.11 -10.44
C ILE A 340 28.86 1.04 -11.22
N ILE A 341 28.04 2.02 -11.59
CA ILE A 341 28.49 3.26 -12.21
C ILE A 341 28.36 4.34 -11.14
N PRO A 342 29.45 4.96 -10.67
CA PRO A 342 29.36 6.14 -9.84
C PRO A 342 28.61 7.21 -10.63
N VAL A 343 27.48 7.66 -10.12
CA VAL A 343 26.73 8.75 -10.74
C VAL A 343 27.16 10.02 -10.04
N ASP A 344 28.08 10.75 -10.65
CA ASP A 344 28.63 12.04 -10.17
C ASP A 344 27.81 13.21 -10.77
N PHE A 345 26.48 13.10 -10.71
CA PHE A 345 25.57 14.18 -11.14
C PHE A 345 24.90 14.80 -9.92
N ASP A 346 24.72 16.11 -9.95
CA ASP A 346 23.88 16.85 -9.01
C ASP A 346 22.44 16.37 -9.16
N TRP A 347 22.03 15.43 -8.29
CA TRP A 347 20.65 15.01 -8.18
C TRP A 347 19.88 16.00 -7.32
N HIS A 348 18.73 16.42 -7.81
CA HIS A 348 17.74 17.12 -7.01
C HIS A 348 16.77 16.08 -6.45
N ILE A 349 16.86 15.75 -5.16
CA ILE A 349 15.69 15.18 -4.50
C ILE A 349 14.60 16.26 -4.62
N GLY A 350 13.59 15.99 -5.42
CA GLY A 350 12.49 16.92 -5.58
C GLY A 350 11.82 17.14 -4.24
N LYS A 351 11.42 18.38 -3.95
CA LYS A 351 10.48 18.59 -2.84
C LYS A 351 9.15 17.97 -3.24
N TYR A 352 8.80 16.88 -2.57
CA TYR A 352 7.50 16.23 -2.75
C TYR A 352 6.45 16.91 -1.88
N TYR A 353 5.20 16.93 -2.35
CA TYR A 353 4.06 17.42 -1.58
C TYR A 353 2.79 16.69 -1.99
N ILE A 354 1.74 16.82 -1.18
CA ILE A 354 0.43 16.23 -1.47
C ILE A 354 -0.40 17.22 -2.27
N GLN A 355 -0.65 16.91 -3.55
CA GLN A 355 -1.48 17.72 -4.45
C GLN A 355 -2.96 17.57 -4.13
N GLU A 356 -3.38 16.36 -3.78
CA GLU A 356 -4.77 16.05 -3.48
C GLU A 356 -4.83 15.02 -2.36
N GLN A 357 -5.79 15.19 -1.44
CA GLN A 357 -6.05 14.21 -0.41
C GLN A 357 -7.54 14.03 -0.14
N PHE A 358 -7.87 12.86 0.40
CA PHE A 358 -9.18 12.53 0.95
C PHE A 358 -8.97 11.64 2.18
N ILE A 359 -9.74 11.89 3.23
CA ILE A 359 -9.61 11.19 4.51
C ILE A 359 -10.96 10.53 4.82
N ILE A 360 -10.89 9.26 5.24
CA ILE A 360 -12.01 8.53 5.84
C ILE A 360 -11.63 8.24 7.28
N ASP A 361 -12.44 8.75 8.21
CA ASP A 361 -12.28 8.60 9.65
C ASP A 361 -13.37 7.74 10.31
#